data_AF-A0A2X4UXQ8-F1
#
_entry.id   AF-A0A2X4UXQ8-F1
#
_cell.length_a   1.000
_cell.length_b   1.000
_cell.length_c   1.000
_cell.angle_alpha   90.00
_cell.angle_beta   90.00
_cell.angle_gamma   90.00
#
_symmetry.space_group_name_H-M   'P 1'
#
loop_
_entity.id
_entity.type
_entity.pdbx_description
1 polymer ?
#
loop_
_entity_poly.entity_id
_entity_poly.type
_entity_poly.pdbx_seq_one_letter_code
_entity_poly.pdbx_strand_id
1 'polypeptide(L)'
;MSFYLSGGVGILFGIYWLIAYRDPQHSRKTNQRELDYIREGGGYGSKNQANVSEKVRWSDIAFFLRQRTVWGLFIAQFACSSTLYFFLTWFIVYLEKGLHLPIAKAGLGASFPYLMAMAGVLCGGTLSDMLLKKGQVPHLCP
;
A
#
# COMPACT_ATOMS: atom_id res chain seq x y z
N MET A 1 5.15 -9.19 30.67
CA MET A 1 4.57 -7.83 30.64
C MET A 1 4.30 -7.36 29.21
N SER A 2 5.30 -7.42 28.30
CA SER A 2 5.22 -6.93 26.92
C SER A 2 4.07 -7.54 26.11
N PHE A 3 3.77 -8.84 26.30
CA PHE A 3 2.65 -9.53 25.64
C PHE A 3 1.27 -8.98 26.03
N TYR A 4 1.06 -8.69 27.31
CA TYR A 4 -0.20 -8.14 27.79
C TYR A 4 -0.38 -6.69 27.34
N LEU A 5 0.70 -5.91 27.30
CA LEU A 5 0.69 -4.54 26.77
C LEU A 5 0.36 -4.51 25.28
N SER A 6 1.06 -5.31 24.45
CA SER A 6 0.79 -5.36 23.02
C SER A 6 -0.59 -5.94 22.70
N GLY A 7 -1.02 -6.97 23.44
CA GLY A 7 -2.36 -7.53 23.33
C GLY A 7 -3.45 -6.52 23.69
N GLY A 8 -3.27 -5.78 24.79
CA GLY A 8 -4.19 -4.71 25.20
C GLY A 8 -4.30 -3.60 24.16
N VAL A 9 -3.17 -3.13 23.64
CA VAL A 9 -3.15 -2.12 22.56
C VAL A 9 -3.84 -2.64 21.30
N GLY A 10 -3.62 -3.90 20.93
CA GLY A 10 -4.27 -4.52 19.78
C GLY A 10 -5.80 -4.59 19.93
N ILE A 11 -6.29 -4.95 21.12
CA ILE A 11 -7.73 -4.97 21.42
C ILE A 11 -8.32 -3.57 21.36
N LEU A 12 -7.68 -2.59 22.00
CA LEU A 12 -8.14 -1.20 21.97
C LEU A 12 -8.19 -0.65 20.53
N PHE A 13 -7.16 -0.93 19.73
CA PHE A 13 -7.12 -0.54 18.33
C PHE A 13 -8.21 -1.25 17.51
N GLY A 14 -8.44 -2.55 17.74
CA GLY A 14 -9.51 -3.30 17.08
C GLY A 14 -10.90 -2.73 17.40
N ILE A 15 -11.17 -2.41 18.67
CA ILE A 15 -12.42 -1.76 19.08
C ILE A 15 -12.56 -0.38 18.42
N TYR A 16 -11.49 0.43 18.43
CA TYR A 16 -11.49 1.72 17.74
C TYR A 16 -11.77 1.56 16.24
N TRP A 17 -11.13 0.59 15.58
CA TRP A 17 -11.33 0.32 14.16
C TRP A 17 -12.78 -0.09 13.87
N LEU A 18 -13.39 -0.97 14.66
CA LEU A 18 -14.79 -1.38 14.49
C LEU A 18 -15.78 -0.22 14.63
N ILE A 19 -15.46 0.79 15.44
CA ILE A 19 -16.32 1.95 15.66
C ILE A 19 -16.07 3.03 14.59
N ALA A 20 -14.81 3.25 14.22
CA ALA A 20 -14.39 4.34 13.33
C ALA A 20 -14.46 3.96 11.84
N TYR A 21 -14.15 2.71 11.49
CA TYR A 21 -14.20 2.21 10.12
C TYR A 21 -15.64 1.84 9.76
N ARG A 22 -16.36 2.82 9.20
CA ARG A 22 -17.69 2.63 8.62
C ARG A 22 -17.64 2.89 7.14
N ASP A 23 -18.27 2.01 6.37
CA ASP A 23 -18.45 2.24 4.94
C ASP A 23 -19.16 3.57 4.70
N PRO A 24 -18.79 4.31 3.64
CA PRO A 24 -19.37 5.64 3.35
C PRO A 24 -20.89 5.61 3.22
N GLN A 25 -21.49 4.46 2.87
CA GLN A 25 -22.94 4.28 2.80
C GLN A 25 -23.64 4.17 4.17
N HIS A 26 -22.90 3.76 5.21
CA HIS A 26 -23.40 3.58 6.58
C HIS A 26 -22.84 4.63 7.56
N SER A 27 -22.06 5.57 7.06
CA SER A 27 -21.52 6.68 7.84
C SER A 27 -22.56 7.79 7.97
N ARG A 28 -22.96 8.10 9.20
CA ARG A 28 -23.83 9.25 9.52
C ARG A 28 -23.23 10.61 9.12
N LYS A 29 -21.94 10.67 8.78
CA LYS A 29 -21.21 11.91 8.46
C LYS A 29 -21.02 12.16 6.96
N THR A 30 -21.38 11.23 6.09
CA THR A 30 -21.16 11.39 4.65
C THR A 30 -22.28 12.21 4.02
N ASN A 31 -21.91 13.26 3.31
CA ASN A 31 -22.86 14.13 2.61
C ASN A 31 -23.29 13.47 1.29
N GLN A 32 -24.55 13.65 0.86
CA GLN A 32 -25.04 13.07 -0.40
C GLN A 32 -24.18 13.49 -1.61
N ARG A 33 -23.66 14.72 -1.60
CA ARG A 33 -22.72 15.22 -2.62
C ARG A 33 -21.40 14.45 -2.70
N GLU A 34 -20.89 13.97 -1.57
CA GLU A 34 -19.67 13.14 -1.55
C GLU A 34 -19.96 11.73 -2.08
N LEU A 35 -21.14 11.17 -1.75
CA LEU A 35 -21.56 9.87 -2.29
C LEU A 35 -21.73 9.93 -3.81
N ASP A 36 -22.29 11.01 -4.34
CA ASP A 36 -22.46 11.18 -5.77
C ASP A 36 -21.11 11.35 -6.47
N TYR A 37 -20.18 12.14 -5.90
CA TYR A 37 -18.80 12.24 -6.41
C TYR A 37 -18.07 10.89 -6.43
N ILE A 38 -18.22 10.06 -5.39
CA ILE A 38 -17.61 8.72 -5.33
C ILE A 38 -18.22 7.79 -6.38
N ARG A 39 -19.53 7.87 -6.64
CA ARG A 39 -20.22 7.06 -7.65
C ARG A 39 -19.82 7.45 -9.07
N GLU A 40 -19.69 8.75 -9.33
CA GLU A 40 -19.21 9.31 -10.61
C GLU A 40 -17.76 8.89 -10.89
N GLY A 41 -16.90 8.91 -9.87
CA GLY A 41 -15.51 8.43 -9.96
C GLY A 41 -15.33 6.90 -10.07
N GLY A 42 -16.41 6.13 -10.28
CA GLY A 42 -16.35 4.67 -10.41
C GLY A 42 -16.12 3.92 -9.09
N GLY A 43 -16.32 4.57 -7.95
CA GLY A 43 -16.20 3.98 -6.62
C GLY A 43 -17.33 3.01 -6.26
N TYR A 44 -17.29 2.51 -5.03
CA TYR A 44 -18.20 1.48 -4.51
C TYR A 44 -19.68 1.93 -4.61
N GLY A 45 -20.51 1.14 -5.32
CA GLY A 45 -21.91 1.44 -5.63
C GLY A 45 -22.15 2.10 -7.01
N SER A 46 -21.12 2.30 -7.83
CA SER A 46 -21.26 2.76 -9.21
C SER A 46 -21.87 1.66 -10.11
N LYS A 47 -22.59 2.05 -11.18
CA LYS A 47 -23.24 1.11 -12.13
C LYS A 47 -22.27 0.08 -12.74
N ASN A 48 -20.97 0.41 -12.82
CA ASN A 48 -19.92 -0.49 -13.30
C ASN A 48 -19.63 -1.67 -12.36
N GLN A 49 -19.99 -1.59 -11.08
CA GLN A 49 -19.75 -2.65 -10.11
C GLN A 49 -20.79 -3.78 -10.21
N ALA A 50 -21.99 -3.50 -10.74
CA ALA A 50 -23.11 -4.44 -10.81
C ALA A 50 -22.91 -5.59 -11.84
N ASN A 51 -21.86 -5.54 -12.66
CA ASN A 51 -21.59 -6.52 -13.72
C ASN A 51 -20.35 -7.40 -13.49
N VAL A 52 -19.82 -7.46 -12.26
CA VAL A 52 -18.73 -8.41 -11.95
C VAL A 52 -19.34 -9.78 -11.68
N SER A 53 -19.36 -10.64 -12.70
CA SER A 53 -19.75 -12.04 -12.55
C SER A 53 -18.79 -12.73 -11.56
N GLU A 54 -19.30 -13.24 -10.44
CA GLU A 54 -18.50 -13.86 -9.36
C GLU A 54 -17.74 -15.14 -9.76
N LYS A 55 -17.97 -15.66 -10.96
CA LYS A 55 -17.28 -16.87 -11.43
C LYS A 55 -15.99 -16.49 -12.15
N VAL A 56 -14.89 -16.47 -11.40
CA VAL A 56 -13.53 -16.41 -11.97
C VAL A 56 -13.33 -17.63 -12.86
N ARG A 57 -13.19 -17.42 -14.17
CA ARG A 57 -12.90 -18.50 -15.12
C ARG A 57 -11.39 -18.59 -15.31
N TRP A 58 -10.91 -19.78 -15.62
CA TRP A 58 -9.50 -20.00 -16.00
C TRP A 58 -9.07 -19.16 -17.21
N SER A 59 -10.01 -18.80 -18.09
CA SER A 59 -9.78 -17.86 -19.20
C SER A 59 -9.42 -16.45 -18.73
N ASP A 60 -9.99 -15.99 -17.61
CA ASP A 60 -9.75 -14.65 -17.07
C ASP A 60 -8.35 -14.60 -16.45
N ILE A 61 -7.95 -15.65 -15.74
CA ILE A 61 -6.59 -15.80 -15.21
C ILE A 61 -5.56 -15.81 -16.35
N ALA A 62 -5.82 -16.58 -17.40
CA ALA A 62 -4.94 -16.62 -18.58
C ALA A 62 -4.84 -15.24 -19.27
N PHE A 63 -5.93 -14.47 -19.31
CA PHE A 63 -5.93 -13.12 -19.84
C PHE A 63 -5.08 -12.17 -18.97
N PHE A 64 -5.25 -12.18 -17.65
CA PHE A 64 -4.42 -11.38 -16.72
C PHE A 64 -2.94 -11.73 -16.83
N LEU A 65 -2.60 -13.01 -16.91
CA LEU A 65 -1.21 -13.47 -17.05
C LEU A 65 -0.59 -13.11 -18.42
N ARG A 66 -1.39 -12.79 -19.43
CA ARG A 66 -0.89 -12.34 -20.74
C ARG A 66 -0.60 -10.84 -20.76
N GLN A 67 -1.09 -10.08 -19.79
CA GLN A 67 -0.92 -8.63 -19.75
C GLN A 67 0.45 -8.23 -19.21
N ARG A 68 1.21 -7.46 -19.99
CA ARG A 68 2.57 -7.01 -19.63
C ARG A 68 2.60 -6.17 -18.35
N THR A 69 1.53 -5.44 -18.06
CA THR A 69 1.39 -4.64 -16.83
C THR A 69 1.45 -5.50 -15.57
N VAL A 70 0.85 -6.69 -15.60
CA VAL A 70 0.83 -7.63 -14.46
C VAL A 70 2.23 -8.18 -14.20
N TRP A 71 2.94 -8.57 -15.25
CA TRP A 71 4.36 -8.97 -15.13
C TRP A 71 5.25 -7.84 -14.63
N GLY A 72 5.01 -6.61 -15.10
CA GLY A 72 5.69 -5.42 -14.60
C GLY A 72 5.49 -5.22 -13.10
N LEU A 73 4.27 -5.39 -12.60
CA LEU A 73 3.95 -5.34 -11.18
C LEU A 73 4.67 -6.44 -10.39
N PHE A 74 4.70 -7.68 -10.91
CA PHE A 74 5.41 -8.77 -10.24
C PHE A 74 6.93 -8.54 -10.17
N ILE A 75 7.54 -8.07 -11.25
CA ILE A 75 8.98 -7.74 -11.27
C ILE A 75 9.27 -6.61 -10.29
N ALA A 76 8.44 -5.56 -10.29
CA ALA A 76 8.58 -4.45 -9.34
C ALA A 76 8.46 -4.94 -7.89
N GLN A 77 7.46 -5.75 -7.58
CA GLN A 77 7.27 -6.33 -6.26
C GLN A 77 8.43 -7.24 -5.86
N PHE A 78 8.95 -8.05 -6.79
CA PHE A 78 10.11 -8.91 -6.57
C PHE A 78 11.37 -8.09 -6.28
N ALA A 79 11.63 -7.03 -7.05
CA ALA A 79 12.77 -6.14 -6.84
C ALA A 79 12.67 -5.42 -5.49
N CYS A 80 11.49 -4.89 -5.14
CA CYS A 80 11.23 -4.27 -3.84
C CYS A 80 11.45 -5.26 -2.69
N SER A 81 10.89 -6.46 -2.79
CA SER A 81 11.01 -7.50 -1.76
C SER A 81 12.45 -7.96 -1.59
N SER A 82 13.15 -8.20 -2.70
CA SER A 82 14.57 -8.61 -2.69
C SER A 82 15.45 -7.54 -2.07
N THR A 83 15.21 -6.26 -2.40
CA THR A 83 15.91 -5.12 -1.80
C THR A 83 15.66 -5.05 -0.31
N LEU A 84 14.39 -5.18 0.12
CA LEU A 84 14.03 -5.18 1.55
C LEU A 84 14.76 -6.30 2.30
N TYR A 85 14.73 -7.53 1.77
CA TYR A 85 15.40 -8.67 2.39
C TYR A 85 16.92 -8.49 2.45
N PHE A 86 17.52 -7.95 1.39
CA PHE A 86 18.95 -7.64 1.36
C PHE A 86 19.34 -6.66 2.47
N PHE A 87 18.61 -5.56 2.62
CA PHE A 87 18.83 -4.58 3.68
C PHE A 87 18.52 -5.11 5.08
N LEU A 88 17.56 -6.04 5.22
CA LEU A 88 17.21 -6.58 6.52
C LEU A 88 18.24 -7.59 7.02
N THR A 89 18.70 -8.49 6.15
CA THR A 89 19.50 -9.67 6.54
C THR A 89 20.99 -9.47 6.34
N TRP A 90 21.40 -8.96 5.19
CA TRP A 90 22.82 -8.87 4.81
C TRP A 90 23.45 -7.53 5.19
N PHE A 91 22.68 -6.44 5.17
CA PHE A 91 23.24 -5.11 5.44
C PHE A 91 23.69 -4.92 6.89
N ILE A 92 22.92 -5.41 7.88
CA ILE A 92 23.32 -5.34 9.30
C ILE A 92 24.63 -6.12 9.50
N VAL A 93 24.72 -7.32 8.92
CA VAL A 93 25.92 -8.17 8.98
C VAL A 93 27.10 -7.51 8.25
N TYR A 94 26.86 -6.83 7.13
CA TYR A 94 27.90 -6.11 6.40
C TYR A 94 28.44 -4.91 7.20
N LEU A 95 27.58 -4.13 7.85
CA LEU A 95 28.01 -3.03 8.70
C LEU A 95 28.84 -3.53 9.90
N GLU A 96 28.44 -4.65 10.49
CA GLU A 96 29.16 -5.25 11.61
C GLU A 96 30.50 -5.87 11.18
N LYS A 97 30.48 -6.79 10.20
CA LYS A 97 31.66 -7.59 9.82
C LYS A 97 32.55 -6.92 8.78
N GLY A 98 31.97 -6.15 7.86
CA GLY A 98 32.71 -5.48 6.79
C GLY A 98 33.26 -4.12 7.20
N LEU A 99 32.48 -3.34 7.95
CA LEU A 99 32.87 -2.02 8.45
C LEU A 99 33.42 -2.05 9.89
N HIS A 100 33.42 -3.21 10.55
CA HIS A 100 33.83 -3.39 11.94
C HIS A 100 33.10 -2.45 12.91
N LEU A 101 31.85 -2.08 12.60
CA LEU A 101 31.04 -1.25 13.48
C LEU A 101 30.47 -2.11 14.62
N PRO A 102 30.41 -1.58 15.85
CA PRO A 102 29.70 -2.26 16.92
C PRO A 102 28.21 -2.39 16.57
N ILE A 103 27.60 -3.51 16.93
CA ILE A 103 26.18 -3.86 16.63
C ILE A 103 25.21 -2.71 16.92
N ALA A 104 25.43 -1.96 18.00
CA ALA A 104 24.61 -0.81 18.36
C ALA A 104 24.61 0.30 17.29
N LYS A 105 25.77 0.60 16.70
CA LYS A 105 25.90 1.59 15.61
C LYS A 105 25.47 1.01 14.28
N ALA A 106 25.72 -0.28 14.04
CA ALA A 106 25.26 -0.98 12.84
C ALA A 106 23.73 -0.98 12.73
N GLY A 107 23.00 -1.21 13.83
CA GLY A 107 21.54 -1.14 13.87
C GLY A 107 20.99 0.27 13.59
N LEU A 108 21.64 1.31 14.13
CA LEU A 108 21.28 2.70 13.83
C LEU A 108 21.51 3.02 12.34
N GLY A 109 22.66 2.60 11.79
CA GLY A 109 22.96 2.74 10.36
C GLY A 109 22.00 1.97 9.46
N ALA A 110 21.56 0.79 9.88
CA ALA A 110 20.54 -0.01 9.20
C ALA A 110 19.17 0.66 9.14
N SER A 111 18.85 1.54 10.09
CA SER A 111 17.56 2.26 10.10
C SER A 111 17.49 3.38 9.06
N PHE A 112 18.64 3.93 8.65
CA PHE A 112 18.73 5.04 7.70
C PHE A 112 18.07 4.76 6.33
N PRO A 113 18.36 3.64 5.62
CA PRO A 113 17.69 3.35 4.35
C PRO A 113 16.16 3.21 4.50
N TYR A 114 15.65 2.71 5.62
CA TYR A 114 14.20 2.64 5.87
C TYR A 114 13.58 4.02 6.06
N LEU A 115 14.27 4.95 6.73
CA LEU A 115 13.80 6.35 6.84
C LEU A 115 13.78 7.04 5.48
N MET A 116 14.81 6.85 4.65
CA MET A 116 14.82 7.36 3.28
C MET A 116 13.73 6.74 2.42
N ALA A 117 13.46 5.45 2.57
CA ALA A 117 12.36 4.78 1.89
C ALA A 117 11.00 5.38 2.28
N MET A 118 10.79 5.66 3.57
CA MET A 118 9.56 6.31 4.05
C MET A 118 9.39 7.70 3.43
N ALA A 119 10.44 8.51 3.43
CA ALA A 119 10.41 9.83 2.77
C ALA A 119 10.15 9.71 1.26
N GLY A 120 10.77 8.72 0.59
CA GLY A 120 10.57 8.44 -0.82
C GLY A 120 9.13 8.07 -1.17
N VAL A 121 8.45 7.29 -0.32
CA VAL A 121 7.03 6.94 -0.51
C VAL A 121 6.13 8.16 -0.40
N LEU A 122 6.36 9.04 0.58
CA LEU A 122 5.59 10.28 0.75
C LEU A 122 5.80 11.24 -0.44
N CYS A 123 7.05 11.43 -0.85
CA CYS A 123 7.39 12.23 -2.03
C CYS A 123 6.82 11.63 -3.32
N GLY A 124 6.88 10.31 -3.48
CA GLY A 124 6.33 9.60 -4.63
C GLY A 124 4.81 9.73 -4.74
N GLY A 125 4.09 9.59 -3.62
CA GLY A 125 2.63 9.77 -3.59
C GLY A 125 2.23 11.21 -3.94
N THR A 126 2.86 12.20 -3.31
CA THR A 126 2.59 13.62 -3.60
C THR A 126 2.95 14.01 -5.03
N LEU A 127 4.04 13.48 -5.59
CA LEU A 127 4.42 13.70 -6.98
C LEU A 127 3.43 13.05 -7.94
N SER A 128 2.98 11.82 -7.65
CA SER A 128 1.96 11.13 -8.44
C SER A 128 0.65 11.91 -8.46
N ASP A 129 0.17 12.36 -7.30
CA ASP A 129 -1.03 13.18 -7.19
C ASP A 129 -0.90 14.51 -7.93
N MET A 130 0.29 15.13 -7.87
CA MET A 130 0.56 16.37 -8.60
C MET A 130 0.52 16.16 -10.11
N LEU A 131 1.08 15.05 -10.61
CA LEU A 131 1.07 14.70 -12.04
C LEU A 131 -0.34 14.38 -12.54
N LEU A 132 -1.14 13.67 -11.75
CA LEU A 132 -2.54 13.38 -12.06
C LEU A 132 -3.38 14.68 -12.12
N LYS A 133 -3.20 15.59 -11.16
CA LYS A 133 -3.87 16.91 -11.15
C LYS A 133 -3.45 17.83 -12.30
N LYS A 134 -2.24 17.64 -12.86
CA LYS A 134 -1.69 18.43 -13.97
C LYS A 134 -2.10 17.91 -15.36
N GLY A 135 -2.87 16.82 -15.45
CA GLY A 135 -3.54 16.39 -16.68
C GLY A 135 -2.73 15.51 -17.63
N GLN A 136 -1.67 14.83 -17.16
CA GLN A 136 -0.83 13.99 -18.03
C GLN A 136 -1.35 12.55 -18.28
N VAL A 137 -2.56 12.20 -17.81
CA VAL A 137 -3.19 10.89 -18.10
C VAL A 137 -4.49 11.07 -18.90
N PRO A 138 -4.50 10.79 -20.21
CA PRO A 138 -5.67 11.05 -21.08
C PRO A 138 -6.83 10.03 -20.98
N HIS A 139 -6.99 9.22 -19.93
CA HIS A 139 -7.82 8.00 -20.05
C HIS A 139 -8.77 7.64 -18.89
N LEU A 140 -9.09 8.54 -17.96
CA LEU A 140 -10.03 8.22 -16.86
C LEU A 140 -11.09 9.30 -16.63
N CYS A 141 -11.65 9.83 -17.72
CA CYS A 141 -12.88 10.61 -17.68
C CYS A 141 -13.77 10.16 -18.86
N PRO A 142 -14.81 9.36 -18.62
CA PRO A 142 -16.10 9.55 -19.27
C PRO A 142 -16.89 10.68 -18.59
#